data_AF-H1B631-F1
#
_entry.id   AF-H1B631-F1
#
_cell.length_a   1.000
_cell.length_b   1.000
_cell.length_c   1.000
_cell.angle_alpha   90.00
_cell.angle_beta   90.00
_cell.angle_gamma   90.00
#
_symmetry.space_group_name_H-M   'P 1'
#
loop_
_entity.id
_entity.type
_entity.pdbx_description
1 polymer ?
#
loop_
_entity_poly.entity_id
_entity_poly.type
_entity_poly.pdbx_seq_one_letter_code
_entity_poly.pdbx_strand_id
1 'polypeptide(L)'
;MNWEALLSDERLAAIPLEEFDKELRDEFEKDQQTVIQSAAFRRLQDKTQVFPLDKNDFVRTRLTHSLETAFTAKQLANLTRKRLKKYNRVSMHETESMPDILFCAGLLHDIGNPPFGHFGETIIRDWFRNHLKELMYGEESVYSLLSK
;
A
#
# COMPACT_ATOMS: atom_id res chain seq x y z
N MET A 1 -13.03 -12.40 -17.63
CA MET A 1 -12.17 -11.94 -16.52
C MET A 1 -12.48 -12.84 -15.35
N ASN A 2 -11.48 -13.44 -14.71
CA ASN A 2 -11.70 -14.31 -13.56
C ASN A 2 -11.63 -13.43 -12.30
N TRP A 3 -12.79 -13.13 -11.70
CA TRP A 3 -12.86 -12.25 -10.52
C TRP A 3 -12.37 -12.93 -9.25
N GLU A 4 -12.62 -14.24 -9.10
CA GLU A 4 -12.13 -15.03 -7.96
C GLU A 4 -10.60 -15.01 -7.91
N ALA A 5 -9.93 -15.17 -9.05
CA ALA A 5 -8.47 -15.07 -9.12
C ALA A 5 -7.94 -13.65 -8.87
N LEU A 6 -8.73 -12.59 -9.16
CA LEU A 6 -8.31 -11.20 -8.98
C LEU A 6 -8.57 -10.67 -7.57
N LEU A 7 -9.54 -11.25 -6.86
CA LEU A 7 -9.96 -10.88 -5.51
C LEU A 7 -9.63 -12.03 -4.53
N SER A 8 -8.49 -12.68 -4.76
CA SER A 8 -8.00 -13.80 -3.96
C SER A 8 -7.61 -13.36 -2.55
N ASP A 9 -7.91 -14.20 -1.58
CA ASP A 9 -7.54 -14.11 -0.17
C ASP A 9 -6.27 -14.94 0.16
N GLU A 10 -5.61 -15.52 -0.85
CA GLU A 10 -4.40 -16.32 -0.66
C GLU A 10 -3.23 -15.49 -0.11
N ARG A 11 -2.52 -16.05 0.87
CA ARG A 11 -1.40 -15.38 1.55
C ARG A 11 -0.09 -16.14 1.31
N LEU A 12 1.00 -15.40 1.01
CA LEU A 12 2.34 -15.98 0.81
C LEU A 12 2.89 -16.69 2.06
N ALA A 13 2.51 -16.23 3.24
CA ALA A 13 2.82 -16.89 4.51
C ALA A 13 1.49 -17.21 5.21
N ALA A 14 1.20 -18.50 5.38
CA ALA A 14 0.04 -18.93 6.14
C ALA A 14 0.26 -18.57 7.62
N ILE A 15 -0.58 -17.67 8.14
CA ILE A 15 -0.65 -17.42 9.59
C ILE A 15 -1.58 -18.50 10.15
N PRO A 16 -1.12 -19.37 11.07
CA PRO A 16 -2.02 -20.32 11.72
C PRO A 16 -3.04 -19.54 12.54
N LEU A 17 -4.30 -19.54 12.10
CA LEU A 17 -5.41 -18.93 12.82
C LEU A 17 -6.24 -20.02 13.49
N GLU A 18 -6.67 -19.78 14.73
CA GLU A 18 -7.71 -20.56 15.39
C GLU A 18 -9.04 -20.40 14.62
N GLU A 19 -9.87 -21.45 14.55
CA GLU A 19 -11.13 -21.45 13.78
C GLU A 19 -12.07 -20.29 14.13
N PHE A 20 -12.08 -19.87 15.40
CA PHE A 20 -12.89 -18.75 15.90
C PHE A 20 -12.56 -17.41 15.23
N ASP A 21 -11.29 -17.17 14.87
CA ASP A 21 -10.84 -15.93 14.21
C ASP A 21 -11.13 -15.93 12.69
N LYS A 22 -11.55 -17.07 12.12
CA LYS A 22 -12.01 -17.16 10.72
C LYS A 22 -13.49 -16.77 10.58
N GLU A 23 -14.31 -17.01 11.59
CA GLU A 23 -15.74 -16.71 11.54
C GLU A 23 -16.07 -15.24 11.86
N LEU A 24 -15.19 -14.54 12.59
CA LEU A 24 -15.48 -13.20 13.11
C LEU A 24 -15.01 -12.04 12.24
N ARG A 25 -14.08 -12.25 11.30
CA ARG A 25 -13.44 -11.15 10.54
C ARG A 25 -13.16 -11.55 9.09
N ASP A 26 -13.58 -10.69 8.17
CA ASP A 26 -13.23 -10.80 6.75
C ASP A 26 -11.71 -10.69 6.57
N GLU A 27 -11.14 -11.49 5.66
CA GLU A 27 -9.68 -11.54 5.46
C GLU A 27 -9.12 -10.18 5.02
N PHE A 28 -9.90 -9.40 4.28
CA PHE A 28 -9.50 -8.06 3.84
C PHE A 28 -9.64 -7.00 4.95
N GLU A 29 -10.51 -7.20 5.94
CA GLU A 29 -10.53 -6.37 7.16
C GLU A 29 -9.28 -6.58 8.00
N LYS A 30 -8.75 -7.82 8.05
CA LYS A 30 -7.47 -8.12 8.73
C LYS A 30 -6.28 -7.40 8.07
N ASP A 31 -6.30 -7.27 6.75
CA ASP A 31 -5.29 -6.49 6.03
C ASP A 31 -5.35 -5.02 6.43
N GLN A 32 -6.55 -4.43 6.45
CA GLN A 32 -6.75 -3.05 6.87
C GLN A 32 -6.23 -2.82 8.29
N GLN A 33 -6.60 -3.71 9.22
CA GLN A 33 -6.13 -3.66 10.59
C GLN A 33 -4.59 -3.70 10.67
N THR A 34 -3.97 -4.64 9.95
CA THR A 34 -2.53 -4.83 9.94
C THR A 34 -1.80 -3.60 9.40
N VAL A 35 -2.29 -3.01 8.30
CA VAL A 35 -1.72 -1.80 7.73
C VAL A 35 -1.82 -0.64 8.70
N ILE A 36 -3.00 -0.37 9.26
CA ILE A 36 -3.24 0.73 10.21
C ILE A 36 -2.37 0.57 11.46
N GLN A 37 -2.21 -0.65 11.96
CA GLN A 37 -1.41 -0.96 13.13
C GLN A 37 0.10 -1.09 12.84
N SER A 38 0.54 -0.98 11.60
CA SER A 38 1.96 -1.07 11.26
C SER A 38 2.73 0.19 11.69
N ALA A 39 3.98 -0.01 12.13
CA ALA A 39 4.88 1.11 12.41
C ALA A 39 5.19 1.93 11.14
N ALA A 40 5.19 1.26 9.97
CA ALA A 40 5.44 1.92 8.69
C ALA A 40 4.33 2.90 8.32
N PHE A 41 3.06 2.54 8.54
CA PHE A 41 1.94 3.44 8.31
C PHE A 41 1.91 4.60 9.31
N ARG A 42 2.18 4.35 10.61
CA ARG A 42 2.29 5.42 11.62
C ARG A 42 3.35 6.47 11.27
N ARG A 43 4.47 6.07 10.67
CA ARG A 43 5.52 7.01 10.22
C ARG A 43 5.05 8.00 9.15
N LEU A 44 3.92 7.78 8.48
CA LEU A 44 3.36 8.74 7.53
C LEU A 44 2.86 10.01 8.22
N GLN A 45 2.60 9.98 9.52
CA GLN A 45 2.20 11.16 10.30
C GLN A 45 3.28 12.24 10.26
N ASP A 46 4.56 11.85 10.29
CA ASP A 46 5.70 12.78 10.33
C ASP A 46 6.31 13.01 8.95
N LYS A 47 5.61 12.66 7.86
CA LYS A 47 6.05 12.90 6.48
C LYS A 47 5.19 13.99 5.83
N THR A 48 5.86 15.00 5.29
CA THR A 48 5.23 16.07 4.51
C THR A 48 4.74 15.55 3.16
N GLN A 49 3.60 16.06 2.71
CA GLN A 49 3.08 15.77 1.37
C GLN A 49 3.57 16.79 0.34
N VAL A 50 3.61 18.08 0.70
CA VAL A 50 4.01 19.19 -0.21
C VAL A 50 4.63 20.36 0.56
N PHE A 51 3.99 20.78 1.66
CA PHE A 51 4.48 21.88 2.50
C PHE A 51 5.38 21.37 3.63
N PRO A 52 6.32 22.19 4.13
CA PRO A 52 7.04 21.89 5.37
C PRO A 52 6.04 21.54 6.48
N LEU A 53 6.46 20.73 7.47
CA LEU A 53 5.68 20.53 8.69
C LEU A 53 5.61 21.87 9.43
N ASP A 54 4.66 22.70 9.05
CA ASP A 54 4.33 23.92 9.77
C ASP A 54 3.62 23.52 11.07
N LYS A 55 3.68 24.36 12.11
CA LYS A 55 2.96 24.09 13.38
C LYS A 55 1.44 24.20 13.26
N ASN A 56 0.94 24.26 12.04
CA ASN A 56 -0.46 24.41 11.73
C ASN A 56 -1.05 23.03 11.46
N ASP A 57 -1.95 22.60 12.35
CA ASP A 57 -2.61 21.29 12.32
C ASP A 57 -3.41 21.02 11.02
N PHE A 58 -3.64 22.05 10.19
CA PHE A 58 -4.33 21.93 8.90
C PHE A 58 -3.40 21.55 7.73
N VAL A 59 -2.08 21.47 7.92
CA VAL A 59 -1.17 21.00 6.87
C VAL A 59 -1.28 19.48 6.74
N ARG A 60 -1.72 19.01 5.58
CA ARG A 60 -1.82 17.58 5.29
C ARG A 60 -0.46 16.90 5.41
N THR A 61 -0.43 15.86 6.23
CA THR A 61 0.65 14.87 6.27
C THR A 61 0.34 13.75 5.28
N ARG A 62 1.34 12.94 4.93
CA ARG A 62 1.10 11.75 4.09
C ARG A 62 0.09 10.80 4.72
N LEU A 63 0.00 10.74 6.04
CA LEU A 63 -1.01 9.93 6.72
C LEU A 63 -2.43 10.40 6.39
N THR A 64 -2.71 11.69 6.58
CA THR A 64 -4.04 12.25 6.30
C THR A 64 -4.42 12.11 4.83
N HIS A 65 -3.45 12.28 3.93
CA HIS A 65 -3.65 12.03 2.51
C HIS A 65 -3.98 10.57 2.20
N SER A 66 -3.23 9.61 2.73
CA SER A 66 -3.51 8.19 2.54
C SER A 66 -4.89 7.80 3.04
N LEU A 67 -5.37 8.40 4.14
CA LEU A 67 -6.73 8.17 4.63
C LEU A 67 -7.80 8.72 3.66
N GLU A 68 -7.63 9.94 3.15
CA GLU A 68 -8.54 10.54 2.15
C GLU A 68 -8.55 9.74 0.84
N THR A 69 -7.36 9.32 0.37
CA THR A 69 -7.18 8.49 -0.83
C THR A 69 -7.80 7.11 -0.65
N ALA A 70 -7.60 6.46 0.50
CA ALA A 70 -8.21 5.16 0.81
C ALA A 70 -9.74 5.24 0.80
N PHE A 71 -10.32 6.26 1.44
CA PHE A 71 -11.76 6.45 1.43
C PHE A 71 -12.29 6.69 0.02
N THR A 72 -11.61 7.53 -0.78
CA THR A 72 -11.97 7.78 -2.18
C THR A 72 -11.92 6.50 -3.01
N ALA A 73 -10.89 5.67 -2.82
CA ALA A 73 -10.74 4.38 -3.50
C ALA A 73 -11.89 3.41 -3.15
N LYS A 74 -12.27 3.32 -1.87
CA LYS A 74 -13.43 2.51 -1.42
C LYS A 74 -14.73 2.97 -2.07
N GLN A 75 -14.95 4.28 -2.18
CA GLN A 75 -16.12 4.84 -2.85
C GLN A 75 -16.13 4.54 -4.35
N LEU A 76 -14.99 4.66 -5.02
CA LEU A 76 -14.84 4.30 -6.44
C LEU A 76 -15.09 2.81 -6.68
N ALA A 77 -14.64 1.92 -5.78
CA ALA A 77 -14.94 0.50 -5.82
C ALA A 77 -16.45 0.26 -5.78
N ASN A 78 -17.14 0.85 -4.80
CA ASN A 78 -18.59 0.71 -4.66
C ASN A 78 -19.37 1.19 -5.89
N LEU A 79 -18.96 2.32 -6.49
CA LEU A 79 -19.56 2.83 -7.73
C LEU A 79 -19.30 1.88 -8.91
N THR A 80 -18.07 1.37 -9.03
CA THR A 80 -17.67 0.45 -10.10
C THR A 80 -18.46 -0.85 -10.03
N ARG A 81 -18.58 -1.45 -8.84
CA ARG A 81 -19.38 -2.65 -8.60
C ARG A 81 -20.83 -2.48 -9.03
N LYS A 82 -21.48 -1.39 -8.59
CA LYS A 82 -22.86 -1.07 -8.98
C LYS A 82 -23.00 -0.93 -10.50
N ARG A 83 -22.02 -0.32 -11.17
CA ARG A 83 -22.01 -0.16 -12.62
C ARG A 83 -21.83 -1.49 -13.34
N LEU A 84 -20.91 -2.35 -12.90
CA LEU A 84 -20.68 -3.67 -13.48
C LEU A 84 -21.91 -4.58 -13.32
N LYS A 85 -22.55 -4.56 -12.14
CA LYS A 85 -23.83 -5.26 -11.90
C LYS A 85 -24.92 -4.79 -12.85
N LYS A 86 -25.08 -3.48 -13.05
CA LYS A 86 -26.08 -2.89 -13.95
C LYS A 86 -25.97 -3.43 -15.39
N TYR A 87 -24.77 -3.76 -15.84
CA TYR A 87 -24.52 -4.31 -17.17
C TYR A 87 -24.44 -5.85 -17.20
N ASN A 88 -24.91 -6.53 -16.14
CA ASN A 88 -24.84 -7.99 -15.95
C ASN A 88 -23.43 -8.56 -16.23
N ARG A 89 -22.38 -7.82 -15.85
CA ARG A 89 -20.98 -8.24 -16.04
C ARG A 89 -20.43 -9.07 -14.89
N VAL A 90 -20.97 -8.84 -13.69
CA VAL A 90 -20.57 -9.50 -12.45
C VAL A 90 -21.71 -9.34 -11.43
N SER A 91 -21.86 -10.31 -10.53
CA SER A 91 -22.75 -10.19 -9.38
C SER A 91 -22.13 -9.31 -8.28
N MET A 92 -22.95 -8.91 -7.31
CA MET A 92 -22.45 -8.16 -6.15
C MET A 92 -21.58 -9.02 -5.24
N HIS A 93 -21.89 -10.32 -5.15
CA HIS A 93 -21.19 -11.29 -4.32
C HIS A 93 -19.77 -11.53 -4.84
N GLU A 94 -19.62 -11.75 -6.14
CA GLU A 94 -18.31 -11.92 -6.81
C GLU A 94 -17.36 -10.71 -6.65
N THR A 95 -17.84 -9.56 -6.20
CA THR A 95 -17.02 -8.35 -5.99
C THR A 95 -17.12 -7.80 -4.57
N GLU A 96 -17.62 -8.60 -3.62
CA GLU A 96 -17.87 -8.16 -2.25
C GLU A 96 -16.65 -7.52 -1.59
N SER A 97 -15.50 -8.17 -1.72
CA SER A 97 -14.21 -7.77 -1.15
C SER A 97 -13.52 -6.59 -1.85
N MET A 98 -13.96 -6.21 -3.05
CA MET A 98 -13.31 -5.17 -3.86
C MET A 98 -13.16 -3.82 -3.12
N PRO A 99 -14.16 -3.30 -2.38
CA PRO A 99 -14.01 -2.03 -1.67
C PRO A 99 -12.94 -2.07 -0.58
N ASP A 100 -12.80 -3.20 0.10
CA ASP A 100 -11.85 -3.38 1.19
C ASP A 100 -10.42 -3.57 0.67
N ILE A 101 -10.25 -4.28 -0.44
CA ILE A 101 -8.98 -4.34 -1.19
C ILE A 101 -8.55 -2.95 -1.64
N LEU A 102 -9.45 -2.18 -2.26
CA LEU A 102 -9.11 -0.83 -2.76
C LEU A 102 -8.84 0.15 -1.62
N PHE A 103 -9.55 0.03 -0.50
CA PHE A 103 -9.27 0.81 0.69
C PHE A 103 -7.86 0.52 1.21
N CYS A 104 -7.50 -0.75 1.36
CA CYS A 104 -6.18 -1.17 1.81
C CYS A 104 -5.06 -0.70 0.86
N ALA A 105 -5.27 -0.83 -0.46
CA ALA A 105 -4.35 -0.30 -1.46
C ALA A 105 -4.15 1.22 -1.34
N GLY A 106 -5.24 1.96 -1.11
CA GLY A 106 -5.18 3.40 -0.87
C GLY A 106 -4.42 3.79 0.41
N LEU A 107 -4.51 2.99 1.48
CA LEU A 107 -3.70 3.21 2.69
C LEU A 107 -2.20 3.02 2.39
N LEU A 108 -1.88 1.98 1.62
CA LEU A 108 -0.52 1.55 1.34
C LEU A 108 0.20 2.38 0.28
N HIS A 109 -0.51 3.10 -0.60
CA HIS A 109 0.08 3.69 -1.80
C HIS A 109 1.32 4.55 -1.55
N ASP A 110 1.36 5.25 -0.40
CA ASP A 110 2.42 6.18 -0.02
C ASP A 110 3.38 5.63 1.05
N ILE A 111 3.25 4.36 1.47
CA ILE A 111 3.99 3.79 2.59
C ILE A 111 5.51 3.74 2.33
N GLY A 112 5.89 3.48 1.09
CA GLY A 112 7.27 3.27 0.64
C GLY A 112 8.04 4.55 0.29
N ASN A 113 7.36 5.70 0.24
CA ASN A 113 8.00 6.93 -0.23
C ASN A 113 9.13 7.36 0.72
N PRO A 114 10.32 7.72 0.20
CA PRO A 114 11.42 8.17 1.03
C PRO A 114 11.12 9.52 1.69
N PRO A 115 11.94 9.92 2.68
CA PRO A 115 11.96 11.30 3.16
C PRO A 115 12.12 12.28 1.99
N PHE A 116 11.47 13.45 2.07
CA PHE A 116 11.52 14.49 1.03
C PHE A 116 10.98 14.09 -0.36
N GLY A 117 10.25 12.97 -0.48
CA GLY A 117 9.57 12.57 -1.72
C GLY A 117 10.52 12.45 -2.92
N HIS A 118 10.15 13.05 -4.05
CA HIS A 118 10.92 12.97 -5.30
C HIS A 118 12.38 13.42 -5.16
N PHE A 119 12.67 14.37 -4.24
CA PHE A 119 14.04 14.76 -3.95
C PHE A 119 14.82 13.63 -3.29
N GLY A 120 14.23 12.96 -2.31
CA GLY A 120 14.82 11.78 -1.67
C GLY A 120 15.09 10.66 -2.68
N GLU A 121 14.13 10.37 -3.56
CA GLU A 121 14.28 9.39 -4.63
C GLU A 121 15.44 9.73 -5.57
N THR A 122 15.53 11.00 -5.97
CA THR A 122 16.57 11.48 -6.89
C THR A 122 17.94 11.38 -6.25
N ILE A 123 18.09 11.82 -4.99
CA ILE A 123 19.36 11.77 -4.27
C ILE A 123 19.82 10.32 -4.07
N ILE A 124 18.92 9.42 -3.66
CA ILE A 124 19.26 7.99 -3.50
C ILE A 124 19.74 7.42 -4.84
N ARG A 125 18.99 7.67 -5.92
CA ARG A 125 19.34 7.20 -7.26
C ARG A 125 20.69 7.73 -7.73
N ASP A 126 20.93 9.02 -7.57
CA ASP A 126 22.15 9.67 -8.04
C ASP A 126 23.37 9.24 -7.21
N TRP A 127 23.19 9.07 -5.90
CA TRP A 127 24.24 8.54 -5.03
C TRP A 127 24.67 7.14 -5.46
N PHE A 128 23.72 6.21 -5.65
CA PHE A 128 24.05 4.88 -6.13
C PHE A 128 24.65 4.90 -7.54
N ARG A 129 24.13 5.71 -8.47
CA ARG A 129 24.69 5.83 -9.82
C ARG A 129 26.18 6.21 -9.81
N ASN A 130 26.59 7.07 -8.89
CA ASN A 130 27.97 7.56 -8.81
C ASN A 130 28.90 6.63 -8.02
N HIS A 131 28.40 5.92 -7.01
CA HIS A 131 29.25 5.18 -6.06
C HIS A 131 29.11 3.65 -6.14
N LEU A 132 28.12 3.11 -6.86
CA LEU A 132 27.83 1.66 -6.84
C LEU A 132 29.02 0.79 -7.26
N LYS A 133 29.90 1.29 -8.13
CA LYS A 133 31.11 0.58 -8.58
C LYS A 133 32.21 0.49 -7.51
N GLU A 134 32.18 1.41 -6.54
CA GLU A 134 33.16 1.51 -5.46
C GLU A 134 32.71 0.71 -4.22
N LEU A 135 31.44 0.29 -4.17
CA LEU A 135 30.90 -0.49 -3.07
C LEU A 135 31.27 -1.96 -3.19
N MET A 136 31.75 -2.51 -2.08
CA MET A 136 32.12 -3.91 -1.92
C MET A 136 31.20 -4.59 -0.90
N TYR A 137 30.79 -5.82 -1.18
CA TYR A 137 30.12 -6.69 -0.22
C TYR A 137 30.95 -7.97 -0.05
N GLY A 138 31.67 -8.06 1.07
CA GLY A 138 32.75 -9.03 1.22
C GLY A 138 33.88 -8.74 0.21
N GLU A 139 34.24 -9.73 -0.60
CA GLU A 139 35.27 -9.62 -1.63
C GLU A 139 34.73 -9.30 -3.03
N GLU A 140 33.40 -9.28 -3.22
CA GLU A 140 32.77 -8.97 -4.50
C GLU A 140 32.29 -7.52 -4.56
N SER A 141 32.35 -6.89 -5.75
CA SER A 141 31.74 -5.58 -5.92
C SER A 141 30.22 -5.70 -5.96
N VAL A 142 29.53 -4.75 -5.34
CA VAL A 142 28.06 -4.71 -5.32
C VAL A 142 27.52 -4.57 -6.76
N TYR A 143 28.22 -3.85 -7.62
CA TYR A 143 27.90 -3.75 -9.04
C TYR A 143 27.85 -5.13 -9.73
N SER A 144 28.83 -6.00 -9.46
CA SER A 144 28.87 -7.35 -10.02
C SER A 144 27.69 -8.21 -9.54
N LEU A 145 27.36 -8.12 -8.24
CA LEU A 145 26.25 -8.87 -7.64
C LEU A 145 24.89 -8.50 -8.23
N LEU A 146 24.65 -7.21 -8.48
CA LEU A 146 23.36 -6.71 -8.99
C LEU A 146 23.24 -6.75 -10.52
N SER A 147 24.32 -7.04 -11.24
CA SER A 147 24.34 -7.12 -12.71
C SER A 147 24.27 -8.56 -13.25
N LYS A 148 24.07 -9.54 -12.37
CA LYS A 148 23.78 -10.94 -12.71
C LYS A 148 22.29 -11.12 -12.99
#